data_AF-A0A2E6GAS5-F1
#
_entry.id   AF-A0A2E6GAS5-F1
#
_cell.length_a   1.000
_cell.length_b   1.000
_cell.length_c   1.000
_cell.angle_alpha   90.00
_cell.angle_beta   90.00
_cell.angle_gamma   90.00
#
_symmetry.space_group_name_H-M   'P 1'
#
loop_
_entity.id
_entity.type
_entity.pdbx_description
1 polymer ?
#
loop_
_entity_poly.entity_id
_entity_poly.type
_entity_poly.pdbx_seq_one_letter_code
_entity_poly.pdbx_strand_id
1 'polypeptide(L)'
;MNARPIWVSAEYLGGLVAFHSLPNSKYQPVLAGVTIKFLRPATSDTTAETIFPNKDAKLMRESLLSKGRFDFSIHILVRDSIGKIVAEVDGDYVIKDFSNLM
;
A
#
# COMPACT_ATOMS: atom_id res chain seq x y z
N MET A 1 11.26 17.57 -6.96
CA MET A 1 10.94 16.86 -5.70
C MET A 1 12.03 15.82 -5.41
N ASN A 2 12.41 15.62 -4.14
CA ASN A 2 13.29 14.50 -3.77
C ASN A 2 12.50 13.19 -3.68
N ALA A 3 13.16 12.04 -3.51
CA ALA A 3 12.49 10.72 -3.52
C ALA A 3 11.50 10.51 -2.34
N ARG A 4 11.72 11.19 -1.21
CA ARG A 4 11.02 10.90 0.06
C ARG A 4 9.49 11.11 -0.01
N PRO A 5 8.95 12.23 -0.51
CA PRO A 5 7.49 12.38 -0.62
C PRO A 5 6.83 11.32 -1.50
N ILE A 6 7.47 10.92 -2.61
CA ILE A 6 6.96 9.83 -3.47
C ILE A 6 6.91 8.53 -2.68
N TRP A 7 8.00 8.19 -1.98
CA TRP A 7 8.08 6.99 -1.14
C TRP A 7 6.97 6.98 -0.07
N VAL A 8 6.82 8.07 0.70
CA VAL A 8 5.81 8.16 1.76
C VAL A 8 4.39 8.06 1.20
N SER A 9 4.10 8.78 0.11
CA SER A 9 2.76 8.76 -0.49
C SER A 9 2.35 7.39 -1.02
N ALA A 10 3.30 6.63 -1.58
CA ALA A 10 3.06 5.30 -2.09
C ALA A 10 2.98 4.24 -0.97
N GLU A 11 3.89 4.32 0.01
CA GLU A 11 3.91 3.40 1.17
C GLU A 11 2.62 3.48 1.98
N TYR A 12 2.11 4.70 2.18
CA TYR A 12 0.91 4.92 2.98
C TYR A 12 -0.34 4.22 2.41
N LEU A 13 -0.38 3.95 1.10
CA LEU A 13 -1.50 3.27 0.45
C LEU A 13 -1.67 1.82 0.93
N GLY A 14 -0.60 1.09 1.25
CA GLY A 14 -0.73 -0.26 1.80
C GLY A 14 -1.41 -0.29 3.17
N GLY A 15 -1.10 0.71 4.00
CA GLY A 15 -1.80 0.94 5.26
C GLY A 15 -3.28 1.24 5.04
N LEU A 16 -3.60 2.15 4.12
CA LEU A 16 -4.99 2.50 3.80
C LEU A 16 -5.78 1.31 3.24
N VAL A 17 -5.16 0.43 2.43
CA VAL A 17 -5.80 -0.80 1.95
C VAL A 17 -6.21 -1.69 3.13
N ALA A 18 -5.32 -1.87 4.12
CA ALA A 18 -5.64 -2.65 5.31
C ALA A 18 -6.74 -1.99 6.16
N PHE A 19 -6.62 -0.70 6.46
CA PHE A 19 -7.61 0.03 7.28
C PHE A 19 -8.99 0.13 6.61
N HIS A 20 -9.04 0.24 5.29
CA HIS A 20 -10.30 0.21 4.54
C HIS A 20 -10.91 -1.19 4.52
N SER A 21 -10.08 -2.22 4.42
CA SER A 21 -10.56 -3.61 4.27
C SER A 21 -10.94 -4.25 5.60
N LEU A 22 -10.33 -3.86 6.71
CA LEU A 22 -10.42 -4.58 7.99
C LEU A 22 -11.17 -3.77 9.05
N PRO A 23 -12.20 -4.35 9.69
CA PRO A 23 -12.98 -3.66 10.72
C PRO A 23 -12.30 -3.64 12.10
N ASN A 24 -11.21 -4.40 12.30
CA ASN A 24 -10.61 -4.63 13.60
C ASN A 24 -9.15 -4.16 13.63
N SER A 25 -8.81 -3.31 14.60
CA SER A 25 -7.47 -2.74 14.81
C SER A 25 -6.42 -3.74 15.30
N LYS A 26 -6.78 -4.98 15.64
CA LYS A 26 -5.79 -6.01 16.00
C LYS A 26 -4.91 -6.43 14.83
N TYR A 27 -5.41 -6.27 13.60
CA TYR A 27 -4.66 -6.57 12.38
C TYR A 27 -3.89 -5.35 11.93
N GLN A 28 -2.56 -5.43 11.95
CA GLN A 28 -1.69 -4.32 11.56
C GLN A 28 -0.93 -4.65 10.27
N PRO A 29 -0.92 -3.73 9.29
CA PRO A 29 -0.10 -3.86 8.09
C PRO A 29 1.36 -3.55 8.40
N VAL A 30 2.27 -4.29 7.76
CA VAL A 30 3.71 -4.11 7.84
C VAL A 30 4.26 -4.10 6.43
N LEU A 31 5.01 -3.05 6.07
CA LEU A 31 5.74 -3.02 4.81
C LEU A 31 6.87 -4.05 4.85
N ALA A 32 6.88 -4.97 3.88
CA ALA A 32 7.92 -5.97 3.70
C ALA A 32 8.95 -5.55 2.66
N GLY A 33 8.54 -4.80 1.65
CA GLY A 33 9.41 -4.36 0.57
C GLY A 33 8.75 -3.26 -0.26
N VAL A 34 9.58 -2.41 -0.87
CA VAL A 34 9.10 -1.38 -1.79
C VAL A 34 10.13 -1.15 -2.88
N THR A 35 9.66 -1.22 -4.12
CA THR A 35 10.47 -0.93 -5.30
C THR A 35 9.89 0.30 -5.99
N ILE A 36 10.72 1.33 -6.19
CA ILE A 36 10.30 2.56 -6.87
C ILE A 36 11.08 2.72 -8.15
N LYS A 37 10.36 2.89 -9.26
CA LYS A 37 10.91 3.25 -10.56
C LYS A 37 10.57 4.70 -10.87
N PHE A 38 11.57 5.58 -10.75
CA PHE A 38 11.43 6.99 -11.14
C PHE A 38 11.53 7.12 -12.66
N LEU A 39 10.44 7.52 -13.31
CA LEU A 39 10.36 7.61 -14.77
C LEU A 39 10.77 8.99 -15.28
N ARG A 40 10.53 10.03 -14.48
CA ARG A 40 10.83 11.44 -14.79
C ARG A 40 10.77 12.30 -13.52
N PRO A 41 11.37 13.50 -13.54
CA PRO A 41 11.31 14.40 -12.40
C PRO A 41 9.88 14.84 -12.09
N ALA A 42 9.48 14.75 -10.82
CA ALA A 42 8.26 15.37 -10.34
C ALA A 42 8.52 16.83 -9.94
N THR A 43 7.95 17.76 -10.70
CA THR A 43 8.16 19.22 -10.59
C THR A 43 6.96 19.97 -10.02
N SER A 44 5.86 19.27 -9.73
CA SER A 44 4.63 19.81 -9.15
C SER A 44 4.07 18.84 -8.10
N ASP A 45 2.92 19.17 -7.52
CA ASP A 45 2.18 18.28 -6.63
C ASP A 45 1.93 16.91 -7.29
N THR A 46 1.93 15.87 -6.47
CA THR A 46 1.76 14.49 -6.93
C THR A 46 0.64 13.77 -6.21
N THR A 47 -0.02 12.87 -6.91
CA THR A 47 -1.03 11.95 -6.38
C THR A 47 -0.57 10.52 -6.60
N ALA A 48 -0.60 9.70 -5.55
CA ALA A 48 -0.34 8.26 -5.62
C ALA A 48 -1.68 7.52 -5.55
N GLU A 49 -1.89 6.57 -6.47
CA GLU A 49 -3.14 5.82 -6.56
C GLU A 49 -2.86 4.33 -6.77
N THR A 50 -3.71 3.49 -6.20
CA THR A 50 -3.70 2.04 -6.39
C THR A 50 -5.13 1.52 -6.45
N ILE A 51 -5.28 0.30 -6.99
CA ILE A 51 -6.56 -0.41 -7.00
C ILE A 51 -6.36 -1.71 -6.23
N PHE A 52 -7.14 -1.88 -5.17
CA PHE A 52 -7.22 -3.14 -4.43
C PHE A 52 -8.58 -3.79 -4.66
N PRO A 53 -8.67 -4.89 -5.44
CA PRO A 53 -9.94 -5.49 -5.80
C PRO A 53 -10.73 -6.03 -4.60
N ASN A 54 -12.06 -5.89 -4.65
CA ASN A 54 -12.97 -6.42 -3.62
C ASN A 54 -12.79 -7.92 -3.35
N LYS A 55 -12.45 -8.70 -4.39
CA LYS A 55 -12.14 -10.13 -4.25
C LYS A 55 -10.93 -10.37 -3.33
N ASP A 56 -9.91 -9.53 -3.42
CA ASP A 56 -8.66 -9.68 -2.67
C ASP A 56 -8.86 -9.19 -1.23
N ALA A 57 -9.68 -8.15 -1.04
CA ALA A 57 -10.15 -7.75 0.29
C ALA A 57 -10.97 -8.84 0.99
N LYS A 58 -11.77 -9.62 0.25
CA LYS A 58 -12.48 -10.78 0.81
C LYS A 58 -11.49 -11.88 1.23
N LEU A 59 -10.56 -12.26 0.34
CA LEU A 59 -9.52 -13.26 0.64
C LEU A 59 -8.64 -12.86 1.82
N MET A 60 -8.29 -11.57 1.93
CA MET A 60 -7.55 -11.01 3.06
C MET A 60 -8.27 -11.28 4.38
N ARG A 61 -9.56 -10.96 4.48
CA ARG A 61 -10.36 -11.18 5.68
C ARG A 61 -10.42 -12.67 6.07
N GLU A 62 -10.68 -13.54 5.10
CA GLU A 62 -10.77 -14.99 5.31
C GLU A 62 -9.43 -15.59 5.79
N SER A 63 -8.32 -15.17 5.19
CA SER A 63 -6.97 -15.60 5.59
C SER A 63 -6.60 -15.10 6.99
N LEU A 64 -6.93 -13.85 7.32
CA LEU A 64 -6.64 -13.29 8.64
C LEU A 64 -7.46 -13.95 9.76
N LEU A 65 -8.71 -14.35 9.49
CA LEU A 65 -9.53 -15.10 10.45
C LEU A 65 -9.00 -16.51 10.69
N SER A 66 -8.54 -17.19 9.62
CA SER A 66 -8.11 -18.59 9.71
C SER A 66 -6.66 -18.78 10.13
N LYS A 67 -5.76 -17.88 9.72
CA LYS A 67 -4.30 -18.01 9.88
C LYS A 67 -3.66 -16.87 10.65
N GLY A 68 -4.38 -15.77 10.89
CA GLY A 68 -3.82 -14.56 11.50
C GLY A 68 -2.80 -13.82 10.63
N ARG A 69 -2.70 -14.16 9.33
CA ARG A 69 -1.76 -13.56 8.39
C ARG A 69 -2.34 -13.45 6.98
N PHE A 70 -1.97 -12.39 6.29
CA PHE A 70 -2.16 -12.25 4.84
C PHE A 70 -1.02 -11.45 4.21
N ASP A 71 -0.47 -11.96 3.12
CA ASP A 71 0.58 -11.30 2.33
C ASP A 71 -0.06 -10.76 1.05
N PHE A 72 0.25 -9.51 0.69
CA PHE A 72 -0.29 -8.89 -0.52
C PHE A 72 0.68 -7.86 -1.10
N SER A 73 0.56 -7.65 -2.41
CA SER A 73 1.31 -6.61 -3.13
C SER A 73 0.32 -5.66 -3.80
N ILE A 74 0.69 -4.40 -3.90
CA ILE A 74 -0.07 -3.39 -4.64
C ILE A 74 0.83 -2.68 -5.63
N HIS A 75 0.29 -2.46 -6.82
CA HIS A 75 0.90 -1.61 -7.84
C HIS A 75 0.33 -0.20 -7.72
N ILE A 76 1.22 0.79 -7.66
CA ILE A 76 0.88 2.18 -7.39
C ILE A 76 1.43 3.04 -8.52
N LEU A 77 0.58 3.92 -9.04
CA LEU A 77 0.96 4.93 -10.01
C LEU A 77 1.04 6.29 -9.31
N VAL A 78 2.16 6.98 -9.50
CA VAL A 78 2.34 8.34 -8.99
C VAL A 78 2.25 9.31 -10.17
N ARG A 79 1.31 10.24 -10.13
CA ARG A 79 1.05 11.22 -11.19
C ARG A 79 1.37 12.63 -10.73
N ASP A 80 1.82 13.48 -11.64
CA ASP A 80 1.91 14.92 -11.42
C ASP A 80 0.55 15.62 -11.60
N SER A 81 0.52 16.93 -11.32
CA SER A 81 -0.68 17.77 -11.44
C SER A 81 -1.33 17.82 -12.84
N ILE A 82 -0.61 17.41 -13.88
CA ILE A 82 -1.13 17.33 -15.26
C ILE A 82 -1.41 15.88 -15.70
N GLY A 83 -1.37 14.93 -14.77
CA GLY A 83 -1.74 13.53 -14.96
C GLY A 83 -0.64 12.62 -15.50
N LYS A 84 0.59 13.11 -15.71
CA LYS A 84 1.69 12.27 -16.19
C LYS A 84 2.24 11.39 -15.08
N ILE A 85 2.48 10.13 -15.38
CA ILE A 85 3.08 9.18 -14.43
C ILE A 85 4.55 9.59 -14.18
N VAL A 86 4.91 9.98 -12.97
CA VAL A 86 6.29 10.35 -12.61
C VAL A 86 7.07 9.20 -12.00
N ALA A 87 6.37 8.26 -11.36
CA ALA A 87 6.94 7.04 -10.82
C ALA A 87 5.92 5.89 -10.83
N GLU A 88 6.44 4.67 -10.90
CA GLU A 88 5.72 3.42 -10.64
C GLU A 88 6.28 2.80 -9.37
N VAL A 89 5.42 2.30 -8.49
CA VAL A 89 5.82 1.72 -7.22
C VAL A 89 5.13 0.37 -7.04
N ASP A 90 5.91 -0.65 -6.70
CA ASP A 90 5.41 -1.93 -6.24
C ASP A 90 5.71 -2.04 -4.74
N GLY A 91 4.65 -2.16 -3.94
CA GLY A 91 4.75 -2.30 -2.48
C GLY A 91 4.28 -3.68 -2.04
N ASP A 92 5.12 -4.36 -1.26
CA ASP A 92 4.85 -5.65 -0.66
C ASP A 92 4.54 -5.49 0.82
N TYR A 93 3.42 -6.05 1.26
CA TYR A 93 2.88 -5.87 2.59
C TYR A 93 2.49 -7.20 3.22
N VAL A 94 2.56 -7.22 4.54
CA VAL A 94 2.07 -8.33 5.36
C VAL A 94 1.14 -7.76 6.42
N ILE A 95 -0.05 -8.33 6.53
CA ILE A 95 -0.95 -8.06 7.65
C ILE A 95 -0.82 -9.21 8.63
N LYS A 96 -0.65 -8.89 9.92
CA LYS A 96 -0.58 -9.88 11.00
C LYS A 96 -1.52 -9.51 12.13
N ASP A 97 -1.97 -10.51 12.89
CA ASP A 97 -2.60 -10.29 14.18
C ASP A 97 -1.54 -9.92 15.23
N PHE A 98 -1.65 -8.71 15.78
CA PHE A 98 -0.74 -8.20 16.81
C PHE A 98 -1.34 -8.30 18.22
N SER A 99 -2.50 -8.98 18.40
CA SER A 99 -3.12 -9.14 19.72
C SER A 99 -2.21 -9.80 20.76
N ASN A 100 -1.18 -10.55 20.33
CA ASN A 100 -0.26 -11.25 21.23
C ASN A 100 0.98 -10.41 21.58
N LEU A 101 1.09 -9.18 21.06
CA LEU A 101 2.20 -8.24 21.30
C LEU A 101 1.76 -6.96 22.05
N MET A 102 0.46 -6.83 22.35
CA MET A 102 -0.16 -5.78 23.16
C MET A 102 -0.73 -6.39 24.44
#